data_AF-A0A8J7JGT6-F1
#
_entry.id   AF-A0A8J7JGT6-F1
#
_cell.length_a   1.000
_cell.length_b   1.000
_cell.length_c   1.000
_cell.angle_alpha   90.00
_cell.angle_beta   90.00
_cell.angle_gamma   90.00
#
_symmetry.space_group_name_H-M   'P 1'
#
loop_
_entity.id
_entity.type
_entity.pdbx_description
1 polymer ?
#
loop_
_entity_poly.entity_id
_entity_poly.type
_entity_poly.pdbx_seq_one_letter_code
_entity_poly.pdbx_strand_id
1 'polypeptide(L)'
;MNILKSIRLGVIALCLGVVLFTTSACGTATQTRTGTGLAPTAYSQLERSDTASGENYGRWVMQTARGLISDAYVRDNDKLGVVISPDIAPREVKPLAQSLVQGFHKKFPNRDLSVLVYAPDKELILTANYDDTTQQVKYQ
;
A
#
# COMPACT_ATOMS: atom_id res chain seq x y z
N MET A 1 20.51 -60.59 -1.50
CA MET A 1 19.64 -59.39 -1.41
C MET A 1 20.18 -58.31 -2.32
N ASN A 2 19.51 -58.01 -3.46
CA ASN A 2 19.42 -56.67 -4.07
C ASN A 2 18.69 -56.61 -5.43
N ILE A 3 17.71 -57.48 -5.65
CA ILE A 3 16.86 -57.44 -6.87
C ILE A 3 15.67 -56.47 -6.72
N LEU A 4 15.50 -55.84 -5.55
CA LEU A 4 14.43 -54.87 -5.26
C LEU A 4 14.80 -53.40 -5.56
N LYS A 5 15.99 -53.11 -6.08
CA LYS A 5 16.43 -51.72 -6.29
C LYS A 5 15.99 -51.12 -7.64
N SER A 6 15.53 -51.94 -8.59
CA SER A 6 15.19 -51.49 -9.94
C SER A 6 13.77 -50.92 -10.10
N ILE A 7 12.90 -51.06 -9.09
CA ILE A 7 11.50 -50.56 -9.15
C ILE A 7 11.38 -49.11 -8.67
N ARG A 8 12.40 -48.56 -7.99
CA ARG A 8 12.37 -47.17 -7.48
C ARG A 8 12.67 -46.09 -8.53
N LEU A 9 13.05 -46.46 -9.75
CA LEU A 9 13.28 -45.50 -10.84
C LEU A 9 12.04 -45.26 -11.73
N GLY A 10 10.99 -46.08 -11.62
CA GLY A 10 9.77 -45.90 -12.41
C GLY A 10 8.79 -44.84 -11.89
N VAL A 11 8.88 -44.48 -10.60
CA VAL A 11 7.90 -43.58 -9.94
C VAL A 11 8.24 -42.10 -10.14
N ILE A 12 9.50 -41.77 -10.44
CA ILE A 12 9.95 -40.36 -10.59
C ILE A 12 9.51 -39.76 -11.92
N ALA A 13 9.27 -40.57 -12.96
CA ALA A 13 8.87 -40.09 -14.28
C ALA A 13 7.37 -39.74 -14.39
N LEU A 14 6.51 -40.20 -13.44
CA LEU A 14 5.07 -39.95 -13.50
C LEU A 14 4.63 -38.65 -12.80
N CYS A 15 5.43 -38.09 -11.90
CA CYS A 15 5.09 -36.83 -11.21
C CYS A 15 5.37 -35.57 -12.06
N LEU A 16 6.09 -35.68 -13.17
CA LEU A 16 6.46 -34.54 -14.02
C LEU A 16 5.43 -34.20 -15.12
N GLY A 17 4.31 -34.94 -15.20
CA GLY A 17 3.28 -34.76 -16.24
C GLY A 17 2.00 -34.05 -15.79
N VAL A 18 1.79 -33.83 -14.49
CA VAL A 18 0.50 -33.34 -13.94
C VAL A 18 0.63 -31.96 -13.30
N VAL A 19 1.31 -31.02 -13.96
CA VAL A 19 1.30 -29.59 -13.55
C VAL A 19 1.08 -28.63 -14.73
N LEU A 20 0.87 -29.13 -15.96
CA LEU A 20 0.84 -28.29 -17.17
C LEU A 20 -0.56 -28.07 -17.79
N PHE A 21 -1.64 -28.47 -17.13
CA PHE A 21 -3.00 -28.23 -17.62
C PHE A 21 -3.89 -27.72 -16.49
N THR A 22 -4.02 -26.39 -16.37
CA THR A 22 -5.26 -25.63 -16.58
C THR A 22 -5.08 -24.21 -16.02
N THR A 23 -4.74 -23.32 -16.95
CA THR A 23 -5.17 -21.92 -17.04
C THR A 23 -6.13 -21.43 -15.95
N SER A 24 -5.66 -20.44 -15.19
CA SER A 24 -6.43 -19.61 -14.27
C SER A 24 -7.64 -19.00 -14.99
N ALA A 25 -8.84 -19.41 -14.60
CA ALA A 25 -10.08 -18.79 -15.04
C ALA A 25 -10.15 -17.35 -14.52
N CYS A 26 -10.28 -16.40 -15.45
CA CYS A 26 -10.75 -15.06 -15.16
C CYS A 26 -12.22 -15.11 -14.74
N GLY A 27 -12.52 -14.46 -13.61
CA GLY A 27 -13.64 -13.51 -13.48
C GLY A 27 -15.06 -14.06 -13.51
N THR A 28 -15.62 -14.30 -12.32
CA THR A 28 -17.03 -13.96 -12.05
C THR A 28 -17.14 -13.43 -10.62
N ALA A 29 -17.23 -12.11 -10.50
CA ALA A 29 -17.77 -11.46 -9.32
C ALA A 29 -18.89 -10.51 -9.78
N THR A 30 -20.08 -10.82 -9.30
CA THR A 30 -21.32 -10.04 -9.25
C THR A 30 -21.20 -8.53 -9.44
N GLN A 31 -21.95 -7.97 -10.39
CA GLN A 31 -22.23 -6.54 -10.45
C GLN A 31 -23.75 -6.29 -10.41
N THR A 32 -24.28 -6.24 -9.19
CA THR A 32 -25.61 -5.71 -8.91
C THR A 32 -25.53 -4.18 -9.08
N ARG A 33 -26.14 -3.65 -10.15
CA ARG A 33 -26.39 -2.21 -10.26
C ARG A 33 -27.61 -1.85 -9.42
N THR A 34 -27.38 -1.11 -8.34
CA THR A 34 -28.42 -0.29 -7.72
C THR A 34 -27.79 0.91 -7.03
N GLY A 35 -28.24 2.12 -7.38
CA GLY A 35 -28.01 3.32 -6.58
C GLY A 35 -27.36 4.48 -7.33
N THR A 36 -28.16 5.25 -8.05
CA THR A 36 -27.88 6.65 -8.40
C THR A 36 -27.79 7.45 -7.08
N GLY A 37 -26.56 7.69 -6.63
CA GLY A 37 -26.24 8.55 -5.50
C GLY A 37 -24.89 9.19 -5.77
N LEU A 38 -24.82 10.52 -5.66
CA LEU A 38 -23.64 11.33 -5.93
C LEU A 38 -22.36 10.66 -5.43
N ALA A 39 -21.47 10.32 -6.35
CA ALA A 39 -20.26 9.55 -6.05
C ALA A 39 -19.29 10.37 -5.19
N PRO A 40 -18.94 9.92 -3.97
CA PRO A 40 -17.67 10.31 -3.38
C PRO A 40 -16.60 9.47 -4.08
N THR A 41 -15.93 10.04 -5.09
CA THR A 41 -14.82 9.42 -5.82
C THR A 41 -13.53 9.39 -5.00
N ALA A 42 -13.57 8.87 -3.78
CA ALA A 42 -12.37 8.65 -3.00
C ALA A 42 -12.61 7.58 -1.95
N TYR A 43 -11.64 6.68 -1.79
CA TYR A 43 -11.37 5.99 -0.53
C TYR A 43 -12.12 4.68 -0.18
N SER A 44 -12.88 4.04 -1.06
CA SER A 44 -13.43 2.71 -0.76
C SER A 44 -12.53 1.58 -1.27
N GLN A 45 -11.67 1.06 -0.39
CA GLN A 45 -11.22 -0.34 -0.34
C GLN A 45 -10.32 -0.92 -1.46
N LEU A 46 -9.80 -0.14 -2.41
CA LEU A 46 -9.08 -0.70 -3.58
C LEU A 46 -7.55 -0.42 -3.66
N GLU A 47 -6.94 0.26 -2.69
CA GLU A 47 -5.57 0.79 -2.84
C GLU A 47 -4.62 0.34 -1.71
N ARG A 48 -4.65 -0.95 -1.34
CA ARG A 48 -3.57 -1.51 -0.51
C ARG A 48 -2.30 -1.53 -1.35
N SER A 49 -1.20 -1.03 -0.78
CA SER A 49 0.03 -0.65 -1.48
C SER A 49 0.43 -1.56 -2.64
N ASP A 50 0.87 -0.96 -3.73
CA ASP A 50 1.26 -1.65 -4.98
C ASP A 50 2.52 -2.52 -4.84
N THR A 51 3.30 -2.29 -3.79
CA THR A 51 4.59 -2.93 -3.54
C THR A 51 4.78 -3.31 -2.07
N ALA A 52 5.59 -4.35 -1.83
CA ALA A 52 5.91 -4.82 -0.48
C ALA A 52 6.56 -3.73 0.41
N SER A 53 7.38 -2.86 -0.19
CA SER A 53 7.98 -1.71 0.49
C SER A 53 6.92 -0.70 0.91
N GLY A 54 5.96 -0.39 0.03
CA GLY A 54 4.84 0.48 0.33
C GLY A 54 3.93 -0.07 1.43
N GLU A 55 3.68 -1.39 1.48
CA GLU A 55 2.88 -1.99 2.55
C GLU A 55 3.59 -1.91 3.91
N ASN A 56 4.88 -2.20 3.95
CA ASN A 56 5.67 -2.12 5.17
C ASN A 56 5.77 -0.68 5.70
N TYR A 57 5.90 0.29 4.79
CA TYR A 57 5.92 1.69 5.18
C TYR A 57 4.55 2.19 5.67
N GLY A 58 3.44 1.81 5.03
CA GLY A 58 2.09 2.10 5.53
C GLY A 58 1.89 1.55 6.96
N ARG A 59 2.34 0.31 7.22
CA ARG A 59 2.36 -0.24 8.58
C ARG A 59 3.25 0.55 9.55
N TRP A 60 4.43 0.97 9.11
CA TRP A 60 5.33 1.79 9.94
C TRP A 60 4.69 3.14 10.29
N VAL A 61 3.97 3.76 9.35
CA VAL A 61 3.21 5.00 9.59
C VAL A 61 2.14 4.78 10.63
N MET A 62 1.33 3.73 10.49
CA MET A 62 0.30 3.36 11.48
C MET A 62 0.89 3.10 12.88
N GLN A 63 2.07 2.47 12.96
CA GLN A 63 2.76 2.23 14.23
C GLN A 63 3.37 3.49 14.83
N THR A 64 3.97 4.34 14.00
CA THR A 64 4.69 5.55 14.42
C THR A 64 3.73 6.64 14.87
N ALA A 65 2.59 6.75 14.19
CA ALA A 65 1.58 7.74 14.50
C ALA A 65 0.72 7.40 15.72
N ARG A 66 0.79 6.18 16.27
CA ARG A 66 0.19 5.81 17.57
C ARG A 66 -1.23 6.37 17.81
N GLY A 67 -2.14 6.22 16.85
CA GLY A 67 -3.53 6.68 16.96
C GLY A 67 -3.80 8.11 16.45
N LEU A 68 -2.76 8.82 16.02
CA LEU A 68 -2.89 10.10 15.30
C LEU A 68 -3.43 9.91 13.88
N ILE A 69 -3.25 8.72 13.31
CA ILE A 69 -3.64 8.39 11.95
C ILE A 69 -4.63 7.23 12.01
N SER A 70 -5.75 7.36 11.31
CA SER A 70 -6.78 6.32 11.18
C SER A 70 -6.46 5.35 10.05
N ASP A 71 -5.80 5.81 8.99
CA ASP A 71 -5.43 4.97 7.86
C ASP A 71 -4.20 5.53 7.12
N ALA A 72 -3.41 4.66 6.51
CA ALA A 72 -2.23 5.03 5.73
C ALA A 72 -1.99 4.07 4.58
N TYR A 73 -1.71 4.60 3.40
CA TYR A 73 -1.41 3.83 2.19
C TYR A 73 -0.27 4.45 1.41
N VAL A 74 0.47 3.62 0.68
CA VAL A 74 1.60 4.06 -0.16
C VAL A 74 1.36 3.60 -1.59
N ARG A 75 1.58 4.49 -2.54
CA ARG A 75 1.45 4.24 -3.97
C ARG A 75 2.75 4.60 -4.68
N ASP A 76 3.12 3.80 -5.67
CA ASP A 76 4.25 4.01 -6.60
C ASP A 76 5.62 4.18 -5.90
N ASN A 77 5.70 3.88 -4.60
CA ASN A 77 6.83 4.15 -3.71
C ASN A 77 7.27 5.63 -3.62
N ASP A 78 6.43 6.56 -4.05
CA ASP A 78 6.69 8.00 -4.03
C ASP A 78 5.55 8.82 -3.39
N LYS A 79 4.36 8.21 -3.22
CA LYS A 79 3.18 8.86 -2.65
C LYS A 79 2.70 8.13 -1.41
N LEU A 80 2.56 8.86 -0.31
CA LEU A 80 1.97 8.39 0.94
C LEU A 80 0.66 9.14 1.17
N GLY A 81 -0.45 8.43 1.23
CA GLY A 81 -1.73 8.97 1.67
C GLY A 81 -2.00 8.61 3.12
N VAL A 82 -2.50 9.57 3.89
CA VAL A 82 -2.66 9.46 5.34
C VAL A 82 -3.98 10.10 5.77
N VAL A 83 -4.82 9.38 6.50
CA VAL A 83 -6.02 9.93 7.13
C VAL A 83 -5.73 10.24 8.60
N ILE A 84 -5.87 11.49 9.01
CA ILE A 84 -5.73 11.85 10.41
C ILE A 84 -6.97 11.44 11.23
N SER A 85 -6.74 11.18 12.51
CA SER A 85 -7.82 10.95 13.48
C SER A 85 -8.59 12.24 13.76
N PRO A 86 -9.92 12.19 14.04
CA PRO A 86 -10.72 13.37 14.39
C PRO A 86 -10.23 14.10 15.65
N ASP A 87 -9.43 13.44 16.49
CA ASP A 87 -8.92 14.02 17.74
C ASP A 87 -7.69 14.94 17.53
N ILE A 88 -7.18 15.07 16.30
CA ILE A 88 -6.01 15.91 15.98
C ILE A 88 -6.39 17.37 15.78
N ALA A 89 -5.66 18.26 16.46
CA ALA A 89 -5.81 19.69 16.20
C ALA A 89 -5.19 20.07 14.84
N PRO A 90 -5.79 20.99 14.06
CA PRO A 90 -5.24 21.43 12.77
C PRO A 90 -3.77 21.91 12.83
N ARG A 91 -3.36 22.49 13.95
CA ARG A 91 -1.97 22.94 14.21
C ARG A 91 -0.95 21.79 14.26
N GLU A 92 -1.39 20.57 14.54
CA GLU A 92 -0.55 19.37 14.68
C GLU A 92 -0.38 18.62 13.35
N VAL A 93 -1.21 18.92 12.35
CA VAL A 93 -1.18 18.29 11.03
C VAL A 93 0.13 18.58 10.31
N LYS A 94 0.62 19.83 10.38
CA LYS A 94 1.88 20.24 9.74
C LYS A 94 3.12 19.52 10.33
N PRO A 95 3.37 19.52 11.65
CA PRO A 95 4.51 18.79 12.21
C PRO A 95 4.38 17.26 12.04
N LEU A 96 3.16 16.73 12.02
CA LEU A 96 2.91 15.32 11.66
C LEU A 96 3.36 15.04 10.23
N ALA A 97 2.87 15.80 9.25
CA ALA A 97 3.21 15.64 7.84
C ALA A 97 4.73 15.76 7.61
N GLN A 98 5.38 16.72 8.26
CA GLN A 98 6.83 16.88 8.20
C GLN A 98 7.56 15.61 8.69
N SER A 99 7.14 15.05 9.83
CA SER A 99 7.74 13.85 10.40
C SER A 99 7.53 12.63 9.50
N LEU A 100 6.36 12.53 8.88
CA LEU A 100 6.02 11.48 7.93
C LEU A 100 6.89 11.57 6.68
N VAL A 101 7.00 12.75 6.06
CA VAL A 101 7.88 12.99 4.91
C VAL A 101 9.33 12.59 5.22
N GLN A 102 9.84 12.98 6.39
CA GLN A 102 11.21 12.62 6.79
C GLN A 102 11.38 11.10 6.97
N GLY A 103 10.39 10.43 7.56
CA GLY A 103 10.38 8.97 7.64
C GLY A 103 10.31 8.32 6.27
N PHE A 104 9.57 8.92 5.34
CA PHE A 104 9.34 8.41 3.99
C PHE A 104 10.63 8.50 3.18
N HIS A 105 11.32 9.63 3.25
CA HIS A 105 12.63 9.83 2.63
C HIS A 105 13.70 8.85 3.11
N LYS A 106 13.71 8.53 4.41
CA LYS A 106 14.63 7.51 4.94
C LYS A 106 14.39 6.12 4.37
N LYS A 107 13.15 5.81 3.98
CA LYS A 107 12.78 4.50 3.42
C LYS A 107 12.90 4.46 1.90
N PHE A 108 12.65 5.60 1.25
CA PHE A 108 12.69 5.75 -0.20
C PHE A 108 13.59 6.94 -0.55
N PRO A 109 14.93 6.77 -0.50
CA PRO A 109 15.87 7.83 -0.81
C PRO A 109 15.99 8.08 -2.33
N ASN A 110 16.60 9.22 -2.68
CA ASN A 110 16.94 9.63 -4.05
C ASN A 110 15.72 9.80 -4.97
N ARG A 111 14.65 10.39 -4.43
CA ARG A 111 13.42 10.66 -5.20
C ARG A 111 12.58 11.71 -4.51
N ASP A 112 11.78 12.40 -5.32
CA ASP A 112 10.74 13.27 -4.84
C ASP A 112 9.63 12.44 -4.19
N LEU A 113 9.09 12.93 -3.09
CA LEU A 113 8.08 12.24 -2.31
C LEU A 113 6.89 13.16 -2.03
N SER A 114 5.69 12.61 -2.06
CA SER A 114 4.47 13.36 -1.76
C SER A 114 3.73 12.71 -0.60
N VAL A 115 3.45 13.47 0.45
CA VAL A 115 2.60 13.06 1.57
C VAL A 115 1.30 13.83 1.50
N LEU A 116 0.21 13.11 1.22
CA LEU A 116 -1.14 13.63 1.15
C LEU A 116 -1.83 13.35 2.48
N VAL A 117 -2.22 14.40 3.18
CA VAL A 117 -2.89 14.30 4.47
C VAL A 117 -4.36 14.64 4.31
N TYR A 118 -5.20 13.68 4.65
CA TYR A 118 -6.65 13.74 4.57
C TYR A 118 -7.23 13.88 5.97
N ALA A 119 -8.27 14.70 6.10
CA ALA A 119 -9.11 14.78 7.29
C ALA A 119 -9.95 13.49 7.47
N PRO A 120 -10.60 13.29 8.63
CA PRO A 120 -11.40 12.08 8.91
C PRO A 120 -12.58 11.91 7.94
N ASP A 121 -13.07 13.00 7.35
CA ASP A 121 -14.08 13.05 6.29
C ASP A 121 -13.51 12.74 4.89
N LYS A 122 -12.21 12.47 4.80
CA LYS A 122 -11.41 12.19 3.60
C LYS A 122 -11.16 13.40 2.71
N GLU A 123 -11.36 14.61 3.21
CA GLU A 123 -10.96 15.82 2.51
C GLU A 123 -9.44 16.00 2.57
N LEU A 124 -8.79 16.34 1.45
CA LEU A 124 -7.35 16.63 1.44
C LEU A 124 -7.11 17.99 2.12
N ILE A 125 -6.44 17.98 3.27
CA ILE A 125 -6.22 19.19 4.08
C ILE A 125 -4.79 19.74 3.98
N LEU A 126 -3.83 18.90 3.60
CA LEU A 126 -2.43 19.30 3.46
C LEU A 126 -1.71 18.35 2.51
N THR A 127 -0.93 18.90 1.59
CA THR A 127 0.03 18.14 0.79
C THR A 127 1.44 18.59 1.14
N ALA A 128 2.29 17.65 1.57
CA ALA A 128 3.70 17.89 1.83
C ALA A 128 4.55 17.21 0.76
N ASN A 129 5.15 18.01 -0.12
CA ASN A 129 6.00 17.55 -1.21
C ASN A 129 7.47 17.71 -0.82
N TYR A 130 8.20 16.61 -0.74
CA TYR A 130 9.64 16.58 -0.61
C TYR A 130 10.29 16.60 -1.98
N ASP A 131 11.22 17.53 -2.14
CA ASP A 131 12.03 17.69 -3.34
C ASP A 131 13.45 17.22 -3.00
N ASP A 132 13.88 16.12 -3.60
CA ASP A 132 15.16 15.45 -3.29
C ASP A 132 16.35 16.30 -3.73
N THR A 133 16.16 17.09 -4.79
CA THR A 133 17.19 17.98 -5.34
C THR A 133 17.49 19.14 -4.40
N THR A 134 16.46 19.75 -3.83
CA THR A 134 16.60 20.89 -2.92
C THR A 134 16.59 20.50 -1.44
N GLN A 135 16.28 19.23 -1.14
CA GLN A 135 16.11 18.66 0.20
C GLN A 135 15.08 19.41 1.06
N GLN A 136 14.10 20.05 0.42
CA GLN A 136 13.10 20.90 1.07
C GLN A 136 11.71 20.26 1.01
N VAL A 137 10.92 20.52 2.05
CA VAL A 137 9.51 20.16 2.11
C VAL A 137 8.67 21.38 1.76
N LYS A 138 7.91 21.30 0.68
CA LYS A 138 6.94 22.31 0.24
C LYS A 138 5.55 21.88 0.69
N TYR A 139 4.78 22.82 1.24
CA TYR A 139 3.42 22.58 1.71
C TYR A 139 2.42 23.27 0.78
N GLN A 140 1.34 22.57 0.44
CA GLN A 140 0.22 23.07 -0.35
C GLN A 140 -1.10 22.79 0.36
#